data_AF-A0A832I155-F1
#
_entry.id   AF-A0A832I155-F1
#
_cell.length_a   1.000
_cell.length_b   1.000
_cell.length_c   1.000
_cell.angle_alpha   90.00
_cell.angle_beta   90.00
_cell.angle_gamma   90.00
#
_symmetry.space_group_name_H-M   'P 1'
#
loop_
_entity.id
_entity.type
_entity.pdbx_description
1 polymer ?
#
loop_
_entity_poly.entity_id
_entity_poly.type
_entity_poly.pdbx_seq_one_letter_code
_entity_poly.pdbx_strand_id
1 'polypeptide(L)'
;MNEVHRPARPPGTRRGAGLARLSLLATLHCLAGCAVGEVLGLVLGTWLGLGTAQTIALAVALAFVFGYAFTMRPPLASGMPLPRALRLALAADTASITLMEIVDNGLMLLIPGAMSAGLADPHFWMSLMVAFVVAGVAAWPVNAWLISRGLGHATVHAAHHGGHDDALGAASGAPQKVDEAEAADAPAAAAHGRGDAWHAHHGRHGR
;
A
#
# COMPACT_ATOMS: atom_id res chain seq x y z
N MET A 1 -16.02 52.01 -2.53
CA MET A 1 -14.95 50.99 -2.49
C MET A 1 -15.21 50.11 -1.28
N ASN A 2 -15.72 48.88 -1.48
CA ASN A 2 -15.93 47.92 -0.39
C ASN A 2 -14.92 46.79 -0.56
N GLU A 3 -13.84 46.81 0.22
CA GLU A 3 -12.95 45.67 0.34
C GLU A 3 -13.62 44.60 1.21
N VAL A 4 -13.94 43.47 0.58
CA VAL A 4 -14.33 42.26 1.30
C VAL A 4 -13.10 41.74 2.03
N HIS A 5 -13.09 41.92 3.35
CA HIS A 5 -12.10 41.34 4.25
C HIS A 5 -12.21 39.81 4.18
N ARG A 6 -11.38 39.16 3.36
CA ARG A 6 -11.26 37.69 3.37
C ARG A 6 -10.49 37.28 4.61
N PRO A 7 -11.08 36.49 5.53
CA PRO A 7 -10.32 35.96 6.67
C PRO A 7 -9.22 35.02 6.16
N ALA A 8 -8.00 35.23 6.65
CA ALA A 8 -6.85 34.37 6.39
C ALA A 8 -7.17 32.95 6.91
N ARG A 9 -7.14 31.96 6.01
CA ARG A 9 -7.36 30.55 6.36
C ARG A 9 -6.17 30.06 7.18
N PRO A 10 -6.35 29.50 8.40
CA PRO A 10 -5.22 29.01 9.18
C PRO A 10 -4.51 27.89 8.41
N PRO A 11 -3.18 27.97 8.21
CA PRO A 11 -2.43 26.94 7.49
C PRO A 11 -2.28 25.69 8.37
N GLY A 12 -2.56 24.50 7.82
CA GLY A 12 -1.92 23.25 8.27
C GLY A 12 -2.82 22.13 8.83
N THR A 13 -3.98 22.41 9.42
CA THR A 13 -4.71 21.38 10.19
C THR A 13 -5.33 20.26 9.33
N ARG A 14 -5.90 20.60 8.17
CA ARG A 14 -6.50 19.60 7.24
C ARG A 14 -5.48 18.67 6.59
N ARG A 15 -4.27 19.17 6.30
CA ARG A 15 -3.17 18.32 5.78
C ARG A 15 -2.63 17.38 6.85
N GLY A 16 -2.48 17.86 8.09
CA GLY A 16 -2.02 17.03 9.21
C GLY A 16 -3.01 15.91 9.54
N ALA A 17 -4.31 16.21 9.61
CA ALA A 17 -5.35 15.20 9.84
C ALA A 17 -5.42 14.15 8.71
N GLY A 18 -5.27 14.58 7.45
CA GLY A 18 -5.24 13.68 6.29
C GLY A 18 -4.03 12.73 6.31
N LEU A 19 -2.85 13.24 6.65
CA LEU A 19 -1.64 12.42 6.79
C LEU A 19 -1.79 11.40 7.93
N ALA A 20 -2.22 11.84 9.12
CA ALA A 20 -2.41 10.95 10.27
C ALA A 20 -3.37 9.81 9.96
N ARG A 21 -4.49 10.10 9.29
CA ARG A 21 -5.48 9.08 8.87
C ARG A 21 -4.89 8.11 7.85
N LEU A 22 -4.18 8.61 6.85
CA LEU A 22 -3.56 7.78 5.82
C LEU A 22 -2.48 6.85 6.41
N SER A 23 -1.64 7.38 7.30
CA SER A 23 -0.61 6.60 7.99
C SER A 23 -1.21 5.55 8.91
N LEU A 24 -2.30 5.87 9.63
CA LEU A 24 -3.01 4.90 10.45
C LEU A 24 -3.60 3.77 9.60
N LEU A 25 -4.25 4.09 8.48
CA LEU A 25 -4.79 3.07 7.57
C LEU A 25 -3.70 2.19 6.98
N ALA A 26 -2.57 2.77 6.57
CA ALA A 26 -1.41 2.01 6.09
C ALA A 26 -0.88 1.07 7.17
N THR A 27 -0.72 1.55 8.40
CA THR A 27 -0.29 0.72 9.54
C THR A 27 -1.26 -0.42 9.81
N LEU A 28 -2.56 -0.15 9.90
CA LEU A 28 -3.55 -1.20 10.20
C LEU A 28 -3.60 -2.27 9.12
N HIS A 29 -3.46 -1.88 7.86
CA HIS A 29 -3.49 -2.82 6.74
C HIS A 29 -2.26 -3.71 6.70
N CYS A 30 -1.09 -3.13 7.00
CA CYS A 30 0.17 -3.87 7.14
C CYS A 30 0.16 -4.79 8.36
N LEU A 31 -0.26 -4.28 9.52
CA LEU A 31 -0.40 -5.03 10.76
C LEU A 31 -1.34 -6.24 10.61
N ALA A 32 -2.46 -6.07 9.90
CA ALA A 32 -3.38 -7.18 9.62
C ALA A 32 -2.70 -8.28 8.79
N GLY A 33 -1.91 -7.92 7.79
CA GLY A 33 -1.15 -8.88 6.99
C GLY A 33 -0.06 -9.59 7.81
N CYS A 34 0.72 -8.86 8.60
CA CYS A 34 1.73 -9.41 9.52
C CYS A 34 1.09 -10.40 10.50
N ALA A 35 0.03 -9.98 11.20
CA ALA A 35 -0.65 -10.81 12.18
C ALA A 35 -1.18 -12.13 11.59
N VAL A 36 -1.74 -12.08 10.38
CA VAL A 36 -2.18 -13.29 9.67
C VAL A 36 -0.99 -14.19 9.35
N GLY A 37 0.09 -13.65 8.79
CA GLY A 37 1.26 -14.45 8.44
C GLY A 37 1.95 -15.06 9.65
N GLU A 38 2.06 -14.30 10.74
CA GLU A 38 2.66 -14.74 12.00
C GLU A 38 1.87 -15.87 12.64
N VAL A 39 0.55 -15.69 12.81
CA VAL A 39 -0.32 -16.75 13.37
C VAL A 39 -0.28 -18.00 12.49
N LEU A 40 -0.31 -17.86 11.17
CA LEU A 40 -0.20 -19.00 10.26
C LEU A 40 1.16 -19.70 10.41
N GLY A 41 2.26 -18.98 10.51
CA GLY A 41 3.58 -19.57 10.69
C GLY A 41 3.75 -20.26 12.04
N LEU A 42 3.18 -19.70 13.11
CA LEU A 42 3.15 -20.32 14.43
C LEU A 42 2.36 -21.64 14.42
N VAL A 43 1.18 -21.64 13.79
CA VAL A 43 0.34 -22.83 13.64
C VAL A 43 1.05 -23.89 12.80
N LEU A 44 1.61 -23.52 11.65
CA LEU A 44 2.32 -24.44 10.76
C LEU A 44 3.59 -24.98 11.40
N GLY A 45 4.39 -24.12 12.05
CA GLY A 45 5.61 -24.54 12.74
C GLY A 45 5.31 -25.51 13.88
N THR A 46 4.25 -25.26 14.64
CA THR A 46 3.80 -26.17 15.70
C THR A 46 3.31 -27.50 15.12
N TRP A 47 2.52 -27.47 14.05
CA TRP A 47 2.01 -28.68 13.40
C TRP A 47 3.13 -29.54 12.79
N LEU A 48 4.19 -28.90 12.28
CA LEU A 48 5.38 -29.56 11.74
C LEU A 48 6.39 -29.97 12.83
N GLY A 49 6.15 -29.63 14.10
CA GLY A 49 7.06 -29.93 15.21
C GLY A 49 8.40 -29.19 15.15
N LEU A 50 8.43 -28.01 14.54
CA LEU A 50 9.64 -27.19 14.43
C LEU A 50 10.08 -26.64 15.79
N GLY A 51 11.39 -26.45 15.97
CA GLY A 51 11.91 -25.75 17.14
C GLY A 51 11.52 -24.27 17.15
N THR A 52 11.67 -23.61 18.29
CA THR A 52 11.28 -22.20 18.48
C THR A 52 11.88 -21.26 17.42
N ALA A 53 13.19 -21.32 17.20
CA ALA A 53 13.86 -20.44 16.23
C ALA A 53 13.39 -20.69 14.78
N GLN A 54 13.11 -21.94 14.42
CA GLN A 54 12.60 -22.31 13.09
C GLN A 54 11.16 -21.84 12.90
N THR A 55 10.32 -21.98 13.93
CA THR A 55 8.94 -21.50 13.93
C THR A 55 8.90 -19.97 13.81
N ILE A 56 9.73 -19.25 14.56
CA ILE A 56 9.88 -17.79 14.45
C ILE A 56 10.30 -17.41 13.03
N ALA A 57 11.33 -18.06 12.48
CA ALA A 57 11.78 -17.76 11.11
C ALA A 57 10.68 -17.99 10.06
N LEU A 58 9.88 -19.05 10.21
CA LEU A 58 8.73 -19.33 9.35
C LEU A 58 7.63 -18.27 9.51
N ALA A 59 7.30 -17.90 10.75
CA ALA A 59 6.32 -16.86 11.08
C ALA A 59 6.71 -15.51 10.46
N VAL A 60 7.95 -15.08 10.66
CA VAL A 60 8.49 -13.84 10.07
C VAL A 60 8.42 -13.90 8.54
N ALA A 61 8.85 -15.00 7.92
CA ALA A 61 8.80 -15.13 6.47
C ALA A 61 7.37 -15.01 5.92
N LEU A 62 6.40 -15.66 6.57
CA LEU A 62 4.99 -15.57 6.19
C LEU A 62 4.40 -14.18 6.49
N ALA A 63 4.78 -13.54 7.60
CA ALA A 63 4.36 -12.19 7.93
C ALA A 63 4.78 -11.18 6.85
N PHE A 64 6.01 -11.27 6.35
CA PHE A 64 6.44 -10.48 5.19
C PHE A 64 5.59 -10.78 3.94
N VAL A 65 5.37 -12.05 3.61
CA VAL A 65 4.57 -12.44 2.44
C VAL A 65 3.15 -11.90 2.52
N PHE A 66 2.46 -12.10 3.64
CA PHE A 66 1.08 -11.65 3.84
C PHE A 66 0.98 -10.14 4.00
N GLY A 67 1.93 -9.51 4.71
CA GLY A 67 2.06 -8.06 4.83
C GLY A 67 2.11 -7.39 3.45
N TYR A 68 3.02 -7.85 2.58
CA TYR A 68 3.10 -7.33 1.21
C TYR A 68 1.85 -7.66 0.38
N ALA A 69 1.33 -8.88 0.47
CA ALA A 69 0.13 -9.29 -0.28
C ALA A 69 -1.08 -8.42 0.07
N PHE A 70 -1.25 -8.08 1.34
CA PHE A 70 -2.31 -7.19 1.79
C PHE A 70 -2.07 -5.78 1.26
N THR A 71 -0.88 -5.19 1.45
CA THR A 71 -0.65 -3.81 0.97
C THR A 71 -0.69 -3.67 -0.56
N MET A 72 -0.31 -4.70 -1.31
CA MET A 72 -0.40 -4.68 -2.78
C MET A 72 -1.83 -4.84 -3.31
N ARG A 73 -2.76 -5.35 -2.50
CA ARG A 73 -4.13 -5.66 -2.94
C ARG A 73 -4.89 -4.43 -3.48
N PRO A 74 -4.93 -3.27 -2.79
CA PRO A 74 -5.62 -2.09 -3.30
C PRO A 74 -5.03 -1.52 -4.60
N PRO A 75 -3.69 -1.34 -4.75
CA PRO A 75 -3.09 -0.91 -6.02
C PRO A 75 -3.35 -1.86 -7.19
N LEU A 76 -3.30 -3.17 -6.95
CA LEU A 76 -3.61 -4.16 -7.99
C LEU A 76 -5.08 -4.12 -8.39
N ALA A 77 -5.98 -3.93 -7.43
CA ALA A 77 -7.42 -3.77 -7.68
C ALA A 77 -7.74 -2.51 -8.49
N SER A 78 -6.89 -1.47 -8.45
CA SER A 78 -7.03 -0.27 -9.30
C SER A 78 -6.39 -0.43 -10.69
N GLY A 79 -6.00 -1.63 -11.09
CA GLY A 79 -5.39 -1.90 -12.41
C GLY A 79 -3.92 -1.50 -12.53
N MET A 80 -3.21 -1.25 -11.41
CA MET A 80 -1.78 -0.93 -11.46
C MET A 80 -0.97 -2.17 -11.88
N PRO A 81 0.01 -2.04 -12.79
CA PRO A 81 0.87 -3.16 -13.15
C PRO A 81 1.69 -3.64 -11.95
N LEU A 82 1.76 -4.97 -11.78
CA LEU A 82 2.40 -5.63 -10.63
C LEU A 82 3.79 -5.10 -10.26
N PRO A 83 4.73 -4.84 -11.21
CA PRO A 83 6.05 -4.31 -10.86
C PRO A 83 6.01 -2.94 -10.18
N ARG A 84 5.01 -2.11 -10.49
CA ARG A 84 4.83 -0.78 -9.89
C ARG A 84 4.20 -0.88 -8.51
N ALA A 85 3.20 -1.75 -8.35
CA ALA A 85 2.60 -2.04 -7.05
C ALA A 85 3.63 -2.62 -6.07
N LEU A 86 4.46 -3.55 -6.55
CA LEU A 86 5.50 -4.19 -5.75
C LEU A 86 6.57 -3.18 -5.31
N ARG A 87 7.03 -2.29 -6.20
CA ARG A 87 7.98 -1.22 -5.84
C ARG A 87 7.39 -0.25 -4.82
N LEU A 88 6.11 0.08 -4.94
CA LEU A 88 5.42 0.97 -4.00
C LEU A 88 5.31 0.33 -2.61
N ALA A 89 4.84 -0.92 -2.56
CA ALA A 89 4.75 -1.69 -1.31
C ALA A 89 6.13 -1.88 -0.67
N LEU A 90 7.15 -2.26 -1.45
CA LEU A 90 8.52 -2.41 -0.92
C LEU A 90 9.08 -1.10 -0.35
N ALA A 91 8.87 0.03 -1.03
CA ALA A 91 9.34 1.34 -0.57
C ALA A 91 8.62 1.83 0.69
N ALA A 92 7.36 1.45 0.87
CA ALA A 92 6.52 1.91 1.98
C ALA A 92 6.51 0.96 3.18
N ASP A 93 6.63 -0.35 2.96
CA ASP A 93 6.25 -1.33 3.99
C ASP A 93 7.43 -2.12 4.54
N THR A 94 8.55 -2.25 3.82
CA THR A 94 9.69 -3.08 4.28
C THR A 94 10.20 -2.63 5.65
N ALA A 95 10.39 -1.32 5.83
CA ALA A 95 10.86 -0.77 7.11
C ALA A 95 9.83 -0.93 8.23
N SER A 96 8.54 -0.78 7.91
CA SER A 96 7.46 -0.92 8.89
C SER A 96 7.25 -2.36 9.31
N ILE A 97 7.21 -3.30 8.36
CA ILE A 97 7.14 -4.74 8.63
C ILE A 97 8.33 -5.16 9.48
N THR A 98 9.56 -4.80 9.07
CA THR A 98 10.77 -5.16 9.83
C THR A 98 10.70 -4.66 11.27
N LEU A 99 10.25 -3.42 11.48
CA LEU A 99 10.08 -2.88 12.83
C LEU A 99 9.01 -3.64 13.62
N MET A 100 7.87 -3.93 13.00
CA MET A 100 6.80 -4.68 13.65
C MET A 100 7.25 -6.07 14.05
N GLU A 101 7.93 -6.81 13.17
CA GLU A 101 8.44 -8.16 13.47
C GLU A 101 9.46 -8.16 14.60
N ILE A 102 10.36 -7.17 14.64
CA ILE A 102 11.36 -7.03 15.71
C ILE A 102 10.68 -6.76 17.05
N VAL A 103 9.71 -5.84 17.07
CA VAL A 103 8.99 -5.48 18.29
C VAL A 103 8.11 -6.63 18.75
N ASP A 104 7.42 -7.30 17.84
CA ASP A 104 6.49 -8.39 18.16
C ASP A 104 7.24 -9.59 18.74
N ASN A 105 8.19 -10.14 17.99
CA ASN A 105 9.01 -11.27 18.44
C ASN A 105 9.85 -10.89 19.67
N GLY A 106 10.33 -9.64 19.73
CA GLY A 106 11.03 -9.13 20.90
C GLY A 106 10.15 -9.16 22.16
N LEU A 107 8.89 -8.72 22.06
CA LEU A 107 7.94 -8.77 23.16
C LEU A 107 7.56 -10.20 23.53
N MET A 108 7.33 -11.07 22.56
CA MET A 108 7.04 -12.48 22.82
C MET A 108 8.18 -13.18 23.56
N LEU A 109 9.44 -12.81 23.28
CA LEU A 109 10.62 -13.31 24.01
C LEU A 109 10.79 -12.67 25.40
N LEU A 110 10.36 -11.41 25.57
CA LEU A 110 10.49 -10.66 26.82
C LEU A 110 9.39 -10.99 27.84
N ILE A 111 8.16 -11.29 27.38
CA ILE A 111 7.04 -11.61 28.25
C ILE A 111 7.28 -12.98 28.90
N PRO A 112 7.46 -13.06 30.23
CA PRO A 112 7.76 -14.31 30.89
C PRO A 112 6.64 -15.34 30.68
N GLY A 113 7.01 -16.52 30.20
CA GLY A 113 6.08 -17.61 30.00
C GLY A 113 5.30 -17.58 28.67
N ALA A 114 5.42 -16.53 27.86
CA ALA A 114 4.74 -16.46 26.55
C ALA A 114 5.23 -17.54 25.58
N MET A 115 6.54 -17.73 25.48
CA MET A 115 7.13 -18.77 24.59
C MET A 115 6.96 -20.20 25.09
N SER A 116 6.68 -20.39 26.39
CA SER A 116 6.36 -21.69 26.96
C SER A 116 4.87 -22.01 26.92
N ALA A 117 4.02 -21.00 26.72
CA ALA A 117 2.59 -21.19 26.57
C ALA A 117 2.31 -21.79 25.18
N GLY A 118 1.50 -22.84 25.13
CA GLY A 118 1.09 -23.46 23.87
C GLY A 118 0.02 -22.64 23.15
N LEU A 119 -0.23 -22.94 21.86
CA LEU A 119 -1.26 -22.26 21.06
C LEU A 119 -2.70 -22.40 21.61
N ALA A 120 -2.95 -23.36 22.51
CA ALA A 120 -4.25 -23.52 23.17
C ALA A 120 -4.39 -22.65 24.45
N ASP A 121 -3.31 -22.03 24.91
CA ASP A 121 -3.27 -21.28 26.15
C ASP A 121 -3.67 -19.81 25.92
N PRO A 122 -4.66 -19.26 26.65
CA PRO A 122 -5.02 -17.85 26.58
C PRO A 122 -3.85 -16.89 26.85
N HIS A 123 -2.87 -17.28 27.67
CA HIS A 123 -1.71 -16.45 27.97
C HIS A 123 -0.87 -16.16 26.73
N PHE A 124 -0.70 -17.15 25.84
CA PHE A 124 -0.02 -16.98 24.56
C PHE A 124 -0.73 -15.90 23.72
N TRP A 125 -2.05 -16.03 23.56
CA TRP A 125 -2.84 -15.11 22.74
C TRP A 125 -2.87 -13.69 23.32
N MET A 126 -3.00 -13.54 24.64
CA MET A 126 -2.96 -12.23 25.27
C MET A 126 -1.60 -11.55 25.09
N SER A 127 -0.51 -12.32 25.20
CA SER A 127 0.85 -11.81 24.96
C SER A 127 1.02 -11.36 23.51
N LEU A 128 0.56 -12.17 22.56
CA LEU A 128 0.62 -11.88 21.12
C LEU A 128 -0.23 -10.63 20.77
N MET A 129 -1.42 -10.47 21.35
CA MET A 129 -2.24 -9.28 21.13
C MET A 129 -1.56 -8.01 21.65
N VAL A 130 -0.91 -8.08 22.82
CA VAL A 130 -0.13 -6.96 23.35
C VAL A 130 1.05 -6.65 22.43
N ALA A 131 1.75 -7.67 21.96
CA ALA A 131 2.88 -7.54 21.04
C ALA A 131 2.47 -6.82 19.75
N PHE A 132 1.37 -7.23 19.09
CA PHE A 132 0.84 -6.57 17.90
C PHE A 132 0.43 -5.12 18.12
N VAL A 133 -0.21 -4.81 19.26
CA VAL A 133 -0.60 -3.44 19.57
C VAL A 133 0.64 -2.55 19.71
N VAL A 134 1.65 -3.01 20.45
CA VAL A 134 2.88 -2.23 20.65
C VAL A 134 3.66 -2.09 19.34
N ALA A 135 3.76 -3.16 18.54
CA ALA A 135 4.35 -3.14 17.21
C ALA A 135 3.64 -2.13 16.29
N GLY A 136 2.31 -2.14 16.25
CA GLY A 136 1.52 -1.19 15.46
C GLY A 136 1.72 0.26 15.90
N VAL A 137 1.74 0.53 17.21
CA VAL A 137 2.04 1.86 17.76
C VAL A 137 3.44 2.32 17.38
N ALA A 138 4.44 1.42 17.41
CA ALA A 138 5.81 1.72 17.02
C ALA A 138 5.95 1.97 15.51
N ALA A 139 5.21 1.26 14.68
CA ALA A 139 5.24 1.38 13.22
C ALA A 139 4.49 2.60 12.67
N TRP A 140 3.46 3.07 13.37
CA TRP A 140 2.68 4.25 12.96
C TRP A 140 3.52 5.51 12.63
N PRO A 141 4.46 5.96 13.49
CA PRO A 141 5.31 7.11 13.16
C PRO A 141 6.23 6.85 11.97
N VAL A 142 6.69 5.61 11.77
CA VAL A 142 7.50 5.22 10.60
C VAL A 142 6.69 5.38 9.32
N ASN A 143 5.44 4.91 9.32
CA ASN A 143 4.54 5.06 8.17
C ASN A 143 4.22 6.54 7.89
N ALA A 144 4.00 7.34 8.93
CA ALA A 144 3.81 8.79 8.77
C ALA A 144 5.02 9.48 8.13
N TRP A 145 6.21 9.11 8.57
CA TRP A 145 7.45 9.64 8.02
C TRP A 145 7.66 9.22 6.55
N LEU A 146 7.44 7.93 6.21
CA LEU A 146 7.57 7.42 4.84
C LEU A 146 6.60 8.11 3.88
N ILE A 147 5.33 8.25 4.29
CA ILE A 147 4.31 8.93 3.49
C ILE A 147 4.67 10.41 3.32
N SER A 148 5.15 11.08 4.37
CA SER A 148 5.55 12.49 4.29
C SER A 148 6.71 12.76 3.32
N ARG A 149 7.58 11.76 3.09
CA ARG A 149 8.69 11.82 2.11
C ARG A 149 8.27 11.50 0.68
N GLY A 150 6.97 11.30 0.43
CA GLY A 150 6.46 10.95 -0.89
C GLY A 150 6.73 9.50 -1.30
N LEU A 151 7.21 8.65 -0.38
CA LEU A 151 7.50 7.24 -0.64
C LEU A 151 6.24 6.36 -0.76
N GLY A 152 5.04 6.95 -0.62
CA GLY A 152 3.75 6.28 -0.83
C GLY A 152 2.81 6.95 -1.85
N HIS A 153 3.05 8.21 -2.25
CA HIS A 153 2.08 8.98 -3.06
C HIS A 153 2.68 9.97 -4.07
N ALA A 154 4.00 10.07 -4.22
CA ALA A 154 4.58 10.86 -5.33
C ALA A 154 4.59 10.11 -6.67
N THR A 155 4.22 8.83 -6.70
CA THR A 155 4.22 7.99 -7.93
C THR A 155 2.83 7.61 -8.44
N VAL A 156 1.75 8.07 -7.79
CA VAL A 156 0.39 8.03 -8.31
C VAL A 156 -0.14 9.46 -8.26
N HIS A 157 0.19 10.20 -9.32
CA HIS A 157 -0.35 11.48 -9.78
C HIS A 157 -1.37 12.17 -8.89
N ALA A 158 -1.22 13.49 -8.77
CA ALA A 158 -2.27 14.41 -9.21
C ALA A 158 -3.68 13.84 -9.01
N ALA A 159 -4.00 13.54 -7.76
CA ALA A 159 -5.34 13.14 -7.36
C ALA A 159 -6.14 14.43 -7.51
N HIS A 160 -6.62 14.60 -8.73
CA HIS A 160 -7.76 15.36 -9.15
C HIS A 160 -7.85 16.73 -8.48
N HIS A 161 -7.49 17.74 -9.28
CA HIS A 161 -7.98 19.10 -9.20
C HIS A 161 -9.19 19.27 -8.27
N GLY A 162 -9.06 20.21 -7.34
CA GLY A 162 -10.13 20.55 -6.40
C GLY A 162 -11.46 20.78 -7.08
N GLY A 163 -12.52 20.35 -6.42
CA GLY A 163 -13.90 20.62 -6.79
C GLY A 163 -14.81 19.47 -6.36
N HIS A 164 -15.92 19.81 -5.72
CA HIS A 164 -17.00 18.93 -5.25
C HIS A 164 -16.93 18.40 -3.81
N ASP A 165 -16.80 19.32 -2.85
CA ASP A 165 -17.69 19.30 -1.67
C ASP A 165 -18.96 20.10 -2.03
N ASP A 166 -19.89 19.47 -2.73
CA ASP A 166 -21.32 19.84 -2.79
C ASP A 166 -22.09 18.60 -3.23
N ALA A 167 -22.23 17.64 -2.31
CA ALA A 167 -23.14 16.51 -2.45
C ALA A 167 -23.73 16.10 -1.09
N LEU A 168 -24.14 17.10 -0.31
CA LEU A 168 -25.32 16.98 0.55
C LEU A 168 -26.51 17.45 -0.29
N GLY A 169 -26.98 16.60 -1.21
CA GLY A 169 -28.16 16.90 -2.02
C GLY A 169 -28.15 16.24 -3.38
N ALA A 170 -28.51 14.96 -3.45
CA ALA A 170 -29.32 14.36 -4.52
C ALA A 170 -29.29 12.83 -4.39
N ALA A 171 -30.21 12.30 -3.59
CA ALA A 171 -30.79 11.02 -3.93
C ALA A 171 -31.50 11.17 -5.29
N SER A 172 -31.00 10.54 -6.36
CA SER A 172 -31.75 10.14 -7.56
C SER A 172 -30.82 9.55 -8.63
N GLY A 173 -31.16 8.37 -9.16
CA GLY A 173 -30.81 7.99 -10.55
C GLY A 173 -29.95 6.74 -10.78
N ALA A 174 -30.61 5.58 -10.84
CA ALA A 174 -30.47 4.41 -11.75
C ALA A 174 -29.08 3.92 -12.31
N PRO A 175 -28.94 2.59 -12.56
CA PRO A 175 -27.70 1.98 -13.05
C PRO A 175 -27.52 2.16 -14.56
N GLN A 176 -26.33 2.57 -15.00
CA GLN A 176 -25.99 2.71 -16.41
C GLN A 176 -25.42 1.40 -16.98
N LYS A 177 -26.08 0.90 -18.03
CA LYS A 177 -25.70 -0.25 -18.85
C LYS A 177 -24.36 0.01 -19.56
N VAL A 178 -23.54 -1.03 -19.63
CA VAL A 178 -22.38 -1.14 -20.51
C VAL A 178 -22.87 -1.61 -21.87
N ASP A 179 -22.71 -0.77 -22.89
CA ASP A 179 -22.91 -1.16 -24.28
C ASP A 179 -21.55 -1.51 -24.89
N GLU A 180 -21.38 -2.79 -25.22
CA GLU A 180 -20.30 -3.36 -26.02
C GLU A 180 -20.51 -3.04 -27.50
N ALA A 181 -19.64 -2.20 -28.07
CA ALA A 181 -19.32 -2.21 -29.50
C ALA A 181 -18.02 -1.42 -29.71
N GLU A 182 -16.94 -2.11 -30.09
CA GLU A 182 -16.21 -1.87 -31.35
C GLU A 182 -14.94 -2.71 -31.37
N ALA A 183 -15.08 -3.95 -31.86
CA ALA A 183 -13.98 -4.80 -32.29
C ALA A 183 -14.35 -5.38 -33.66
N ALA A 184 -13.93 -4.72 -34.72
CA ALA A 184 -13.68 -5.32 -36.04
C ALA A 184 -13.18 -4.24 -37.00
N ASP A 185 -11.86 -4.16 -37.21
CA ASP A 185 -11.36 -4.17 -38.59
C ASP A 185 -9.85 -4.50 -38.62
N ALA A 186 -9.53 -5.61 -39.27
CA ALA A 186 -8.22 -5.91 -39.82
C ALA A 186 -8.46 -6.29 -41.29
N PRO A 187 -7.52 -6.00 -42.20
CA PRO A 187 -6.83 -7.17 -42.74
C PRO A 187 -5.33 -6.98 -43.02
N ALA A 188 -4.66 -8.13 -43.06
CA ALA A 188 -3.28 -8.34 -43.46
C ALA A 188 -3.07 -8.18 -44.97
N ALA A 189 -1.88 -7.74 -45.40
CA ALA A 189 -0.95 -8.51 -46.27
C ALA A 189 0.10 -7.61 -46.98
N ALA A 190 1.23 -8.28 -47.27
CA ALA A 190 2.17 -8.06 -48.38
C ALA A 190 3.49 -7.31 -48.11
N ALA A 191 4.54 -8.01 -48.56
CA ALA A 191 5.96 -7.69 -48.50
C ALA A 191 6.45 -6.84 -49.68
N HIS A 192 7.52 -6.08 -49.47
CA HIS A 192 8.56 -5.57 -50.39
C HIS A 192 9.19 -4.36 -49.68
N GLY A 193 10.49 -4.12 -49.56
CA GLY A 193 11.66 -4.51 -50.34
C GLY A 193 12.49 -3.25 -50.53
N ARG A 194 13.74 -3.26 -50.03
CA ARG A 194 14.94 -2.47 -50.44
C ARG A 194 14.80 -0.95 -50.75
N GLY A 195 15.73 -0.19 -50.18
CA GLY A 195 16.54 0.75 -50.98
C GLY A 195 16.47 2.23 -50.58
N ASP A 196 17.65 2.74 -50.20
CA ASP A 196 18.29 3.95 -50.76
C ASP A 196 17.64 5.31 -50.42
N ALA A 197 18.25 6.14 -49.58
CA ALA A 197 19.37 7.05 -49.89
C ALA A 197 18.87 8.49 -50.07
N TRP A 198 19.61 9.40 -49.43
CA TRP A 198 19.94 10.77 -49.88
C TRP A 198 18.83 11.64 -50.49
N HIS A 199 18.58 12.81 -49.89
CA HIS A 199 18.88 14.11 -50.51
C HIS A 199 18.41 15.26 -49.59
N ALA A 200 19.40 16.01 -49.08
CA ALA A 200 19.23 17.40 -48.71
C ALA A 200 19.04 18.25 -49.98
N HIS A 201 18.19 19.28 -49.96
CA HIS A 201 18.47 20.58 -50.60
C HIS A 201 17.44 21.65 -50.21
N HIS A 202 17.94 22.72 -49.58
CA HIS A 202 17.70 24.15 -49.85
C HIS A 202 16.28 24.71 -50.13
N GLY A 203 15.97 25.81 -49.40
CA GLY A 203 15.80 27.10 -50.09
C GLY A 203 14.56 27.95 -49.81
N ARG A 204 14.79 29.05 -49.07
CA ARG A 204 14.42 30.46 -49.35
C ARG A 204 12.95 30.95 -49.38
N HIS A 205 12.79 32.05 -48.64
CA HIS A 205 12.03 33.29 -48.89
C HIS A 205 10.49 33.32 -48.86
N GLY A 206 9.98 34.11 -47.91
CA GLY A 206 9.35 35.39 -48.22
C GLY A 206 7.82 35.42 -48.18
N ARG A 207 7.27 35.99 -47.11
CA ARG A 207 6.41 37.20 -47.11
C ARG A 207 6.13 37.63 -45.68
#